data_AF-W1XX89-F1
#
_entry.id   AF-W1XX89-F1
#
_cell.length_a   1.000
_cell.length_b   1.000
_cell.length_c   1.000
_cell.angle_alpha   90.00
_cell.angle_beta   90.00
_cell.angle_gamma   90.00
#
_symmetry.space_group_name_H-M   'P 1'
#
loop_
_entity.id
_entity.type
_entity.pdbx_description
1 polymer ?
#
loop_
_entity_poly.entity_id
_entity_poly.type
_entity_poly.pdbx_seq_one_letter_code
_entity_poly.pdbx_strand_id
1 'polypeptide(L)'
;FLEKSLDLPVTGKYNATNAMIASYVALQEGVSEEQIGQAFQDLELTRNRTEWKKAANGADILSDVYNANPTAMKLILETFSAIPANEGGKKI
;
A
#
# COMPACT_ATOMS: atom_id res chain seq x y z
N PHE A 1 -10.69 5.13 -18.40
CA PHE A 1 -9.86 5.95 -19.31
C PHE A 1 -8.74 5.09 -19.88
N LEU A 2 -8.20 4.15 -19.10
CA LEU A 2 -7.53 2.97 -19.64
C LEU A 2 -8.57 2.01 -20.24
N GLU A 3 -8.18 1.26 -21.27
CA GLU A 3 -8.99 0.20 -21.88
C GLU A 3 -8.82 -1.17 -21.18
N LYS A 4 -7.66 -1.40 -20.55
CA LYS A 4 -7.30 -2.63 -19.84
C LYS A 4 -7.20 -2.39 -18.33
N SER A 5 -7.39 -3.46 -17.57
CA SER A 5 -7.14 -3.47 -16.13
C SER A 5 -5.64 -3.43 -15.82
N LEU A 6 -5.28 -2.79 -14.71
CA LEU A 6 -3.93 -2.80 -14.16
C LEU A 6 -3.86 -3.75 -12.97
N ASP A 7 -2.84 -4.61 -12.97
CA ASP A 7 -2.48 -5.42 -11.83
C ASP A 7 -1.38 -4.71 -11.02
N LEU A 8 -1.55 -4.65 -9.71
CA LEU A 8 -0.59 -4.02 -8.80
C LEU A 8 -0.04 -5.06 -7.83
N PRO A 9 1.29 -5.13 -7.60
CA PRO A 9 1.89 -6.02 -6.61
C PRO A 9 1.70 -5.52 -5.16
N VAL A 10 0.58 -4.82 -4.89
CA VAL A 10 0.21 -4.26 -3.60
C VAL A 10 -1.28 -4.36 -3.34
N THR A 11 -1.64 -4.48 -2.06
CA THR A 11 -3.02 -4.49 -1.60
C THR A 11 -3.48 -3.09 -1.14
N GLY A 12 -4.79 -2.88 -1.06
CA GLY A 12 -5.40 -1.68 -0.47
C GLY A 12 -6.00 -0.69 -1.48
N LYS A 13 -7.20 -0.18 -1.16
CA LYS A 13 -7.97 0.72 -2.04
C LYS A 13 -7.21 1.99 -2.42
N TYR A 14 -6.42 2.53 -1.50
CA TYR A 14 -5.64 3.75 -1.73
C TYR A 14 -4.54 3.55 -2.79
N ASN A 15 -3.93 2.35 -2.88
CA ASN A 15 -2.93 2.07 -3.91
C ASN A 15 -3.58 2.00 -5.30
N ALA A 16 -4.78 1.43 -5.42
CA ALA A 16 -5.56 1.45 -6.65
C ALA A 16 -5.92 2.89 -7.07
N THR A 17 -6.35 3.73 -6.12
CA THR A 17 -6.61 5.16 -6.40
C THR A 17 -5.35 5.89 -6.86
N ASN A 18 -4.21 5.68 -6.20
CA ASN A 18 -2.94 6.29 -6.60
C ASN A 18 -2.51 5.85 -8.00
N ALA A 19 -2.59 4.55 -8.31
CA ALA A 19 -2.26 4.03 -9.62
C ALA A 19 -3.18 4.61 -10.72
N MET A 20 -4.48 4.73 -10.44
CA MET A 20 -5.44 5.36 -11.34
C MET A 20 -5.07 6.83 -11.63
N ILE A 21 -4.80 7.63 -10.59
CA ILE A 21 -4.45 9.06 -10.78
C ILE A 21 -3.12 9.19 -11.52
N ALA A 22 -2.11 8.40 -11.15
CA ALA A 22 -0.80 8.40 -11.81
C ALA A 22 -0.92 8.03 -13.29
N SER A 23 -1.69 6.98 -13.61
CA SER A 23 -1.92 6.53 -14.99
C SER A 23 -2.61 7.62 -15.82
N TYR A 24 -3.57 8.34 -15.24
CA TYR A 24 -4.27 9.41 -15.94
C TYR A 24 -3.31 10.53 -16.37
N VAL A 25 -2.47 10.98 -15.44
CA VAL A 25 -1.44 12.00 -15.71
C VAL A 25 -0.43 11.50 -16.74
N ALA A 26 0.04 10.25 -16.61
CA ALA A 26 1.00 9.66 -17.55
C ALA A 26 0.48 9.65 -19.00
N LEU A 27 -0.81 9.36 -19.22
CA LEU A 27 -1.42 9.46 -20.55
C LEU A 27 -1.40 10.89 -21.11
N GLN A 28 -1.63 11.91 -20.25
CA GLN A 28 -1.59 13.31 -20.70
C GLN A 28 -0.18 13.74 -21.14
N GLU A 29 0.84 13.11 -20.55
CA GLU A 29 2.26 13.31 -20.90
C GLU A 29 2.73 12.39 -22.05
N GLY A 30 1.80 11.68 -22.71
CA GLY A 30 2.09 10.86 -23.89
C GLY A 30 2.68 9.47 -23.59
N VAL A 31 2.64 9.01 -22.33
CA VAL A 31 2.98 7.62 -22.01
C VAL A 31 1.84 6.71 -22.48
N SER A 32 2.15 5.68 -23.26
CA SER A 32 1.13 4.74 -23.74
C SER A 32 0.61 3.85 -22.61
N GLU A 33 -0.62 3.35 -22.76
CA GLU A 33 -1.23 2.42 -21.81
C GLU A 33 -0.40 1.13 -21.64
N GLU A 34 0.24 0.65 -22.71
CA GLU A 34 1.14 -0.51 -22.66
C GLU A 34 2.37 -0.26 -21.77
N GLN A 35 2.98 0.92 -21.89
CA GLN A 35 4.11 1.31 -21.04
C GLN A 35 3.69 1.47 -19.57
N ILE A 36 2.49 2.01 -19.31
CA ILE A 36 1.93 2.12 -17.96
C ILE A 36 1.74 0.72 -17.36
N GLY A 37 1.14 -0.21 -18.12
CA GLY A 37 0.94 -1.59 -17.69
C GLY A 37 2.25 -2.29 -17.35
N GLN A 38 3.27 -2.16 -18.22
CA GLN A 38 4.59 -2.74 -17.97
C GLN A 38 5.26 -2.14 -16.73
N ALA A 39 5.21 -0.82 -16.56
CA ALA A 39 5.83 -0.15 -15.42
C ALA A 39 5.23 -0.58 -14.07
N PHE A 40 3.93 -0.94 -14.03
CA PHE A 40 3.31 -1.46 -12.81
C PHE A 40 3.66 -2.90 -12.48
N GLN A 41 4.05 -3.72 -13.47
CA GLN A 41 4.56 -5.07 -13.22
C GLN A 41 5.88 -5.04 -12.43
N ASP A 42 6.73 -4.05 -12.75
CA ASP A 42 8.03 -3.84 -12.12
C ASP A 42 7.98 -2.81 -10.98
N LEU A 43 6.79 -2.57 -10.41
CA LEU A 43 6.60 -1.57 -9.36
C LEU A 43 7.39 -1.94 -8.10
N GLU A 44 8.51 -1.26 -7.89
CA GLU A 44 9.24 -1.33 -6.63
C GLU A 44 8.58 -0.44 -5.58
N LEU A 45 8.22 -1.05 -4.46
CA LEU A 45 7.72 -0.28 -3.33
C LEU A 45 8.87 0.44 -2.65
N THR A 46 8.68 1.74 -2.45
CA THR A 46 9.50 2.52 -1.54
C THR A 46 9.59 1.81 -0.19
N ARG A 47 10.80 1.60 0.31
CA ARG A 47 11.07 1.00 1.63
C ARG A 47 10.24 1.70 2.72
N ASN A 48 9.94 0.98 3.81
CA ASN A 48 9.28 1.49 5.01
C ASN A 48 7.76 1.76 4.92
N ARG A 49 7.06 1.17 3.94
CA ARG A 49 5.59 1.06 3.99
C ARG A 49 5.15 0.11 5.11
N THR A 50 3.89 0.24 5.53
CA THR A 50 3.27 -0.62 6.55
C THR A 50 3.63 -2.09 6.36
N GLU A 51 4.36 -2.67 7.32
CA GLU A 51 4.87 -4.04 7.24
C GLU A 51 4.78 -4.75 8.59
N TRP A 52 4.63 -6.08 8.55
CA TRP A 52 4.71 -6.93 9.73
C TRP A 52 6.16 -7.37 9.96
N LYS A 53 6.65 -7.14 11.17
CA LYS A 53 7.95 -7.63 11.65
C LYS A 53 7.74 -8.49 12.88
N LYS A 54 8.78 -9.25 13.23
CA LYS A 54 8.84 -9.98 14.49
C LYS A 54 9.84 -9.31 15.43
N ALA A 55 9.40 -9.05 16.64
CA ALA A 55 10.29 -8.70 17.73
C ALA A 55 11.15 -9.90 18.14
N ALA A 56 12.28 -9.65 18.80
CA ALA A 56 13.16 -10.73 19.31
C ALA A 56 12.47 -11.67 20.31
N ASN A 57 11.41 -11.20 20.98
CA ASN A 57 10.57 -12.01 21.88
C ASN A 57 9.38 -12.68 21.17
N GLY A 58 9.32 -12.63 19.84
CA GLY A 58 8.26 -13.26 19.03
C GLY A 58 7.01 -12.41 18.81
N ALA A 59 6.90 -11.22 19.41
CA ALA A 59 5.75 -10.34 19.23
C ALA A 59 5.64 -9.84 17.78
N ASP A 60 4.40 -9.66 17.32
CA ASP A 60 4.11 -9.03 16.03
C ASP A 60 4.23 -7.51 16.14
N ILE A 61 5.07 -6.92 15.30
CA ILE A 61 5.25 -5.48 15.17
C ILE A 61 4.65 -5.05 13.84
N LEU A 62 3.60 -4.23 13.88
CA LEU A 62 3.11 -3.51 12.71
C LEU A 62 3.88 -2.19 12.59
N SER A 63 4.78 -2.08 11.62
CA SER A 63 5.65 -0.92 11.44
C SER A 63 5.17 -0.08 10.25
N ASP A 64 4.65 1.11 10.51
CA ASP A 64 4.24 2.08 9.48
C ASP A 64 5.05 3.38 9.64
N VAL A 65 6.19 3.47 8.93
CA VAL A 65 7.21 4.52 9.15
C VAL A 65 7.18 5.59 8.05
N TYR A 66 6.52 5.32 6.93
CA TYR A 66 6.56 6.18 5.76
C TYR A 66 5.74 7.47 5.90
N ASN A 67 4.54 7.42 6.48
CA ASN A 67 3.58 8.52 6.40
C ASN A 67 3.08 9.02 7.76
N ALA A 68 3.79 9.98 8.35
CA ALA A 68 3.49 10.53 9.68
C ALA A 68 2.38 11.61 9.69
N ASN A 69 1.50 11.68 8.68
CA ASN A 69 0.42 12.67 8.65
C ASN A 69 -0.85 12.17 9.38
N PRO A 70 -1.74 13.08 9.85
CA PRO A 70 -2.92 12.68 10.64
C PRO A 70 -3.90 11.75 9.92
N THR A 71 -4.05 11.89 8.60
CA THR A 71 -4.94 11.03 7.81
C THR A 71 -4.38 9.62 7.72
N ALA A 72 -3.07 9.50 7.48
CA ALA A 72 -2.39 8.20 7.47
C ALA A 72 -2.46 7.51 8.85
N MET A 73 -2.22 8.27 9.92
CA MET A 73 -2.35 7.77 11.29
C MET A 73 -3.76 7.24 11.60
N LYS A 74 -4.80 7.95 11.14
CA LYS A 74 -6.18 7.49 11.28
C LYS A 74 -6.41 6.17 10.53
N LEU A 75 -6.00 6.09 9.27
CA LEU A 75 -6.19 4.90 8.45
C LEU A 75 -5.46 3.68 9.00
N ILE A 76 -4.24 3.84 9.54
CA ILE A 76 -3.49 2.73 10.12
C ILE A 76 -4.09 2.26 11.45
N LEU A 77 -4.62 3.17 12.27
CA LEU A 77 -5.34 2.81 13.50
C LEU A 77 -6.64 2.06 13.19
N GLU A 78 -7.41 2.49 12.20
CA GLU A 78 -8.61 1.79 11.72
C GLU A 78 -8.24 0.39 11.20
N THR A 79 -7.20 0.30 10.39
CA THR A 79 -6.69 -0.98 9.85
C THR A 79 -6.24 -1.91 10.98
N PHE A 80 -5.41 -1.44 11.90
CA PHE A 80 -4.91 -2.24 13.02
C PHE A 80 -6.06 -2.72 13.92
N SER A 81 -7.05 -1.87 14.19
CA SER A 81 -8.19 -2.22 15.05
C SER A 81 -9.07 -3.33 14.46
N ALA A 82 -9.13 -3.44 13.14
CA ALA A 82 -9.90 -4.49 12.45
C ALA A 82 -9.23 -5.87 12.49
N ILE A 83 -7.94 -5.95 12.86
CA ILE A 83 -7.17 -7.20 12.90
C ILE A 83 -7.40 -7.89 14.26
N PRO A 84 -7.85 -9.16 14.29
CA PRO A 84 -7.99 -9.90 15.54
C PRO A 84 -6.68 -9.95 16.33
N ALA A 85 -6.78 -10.04 17.66
CA ALA A 85 -5.61 -10.34 18.48
C ALA A 85 -5.16 -11.79 18.21
N ASN A 86 -3.86 -12.04 18.34
CA ASN A 86 -3.34 -13.40 18.37
C ASN A 86 -3.96 -14.18 19.54
N GLU A 87 -4.09 -15.50 19.41
CA GLU A 87 -4.62 -16.35 20.47
C GLU A 87 -3.80 -16.20 21.77
N GLY A 88 -4.47 -15.88 22.88
CA GLY A 88 -3.81 -15.58 24.16
C GLY A 88 -2.99 -14.29 24.20
N GLY A 89 -2.98 -13.50 23.12
CA GLY A 89 -2.21 -12.27 22.98
C GLY A 89 -2.98 -11.00 23.35
N LYS A 90 -2.26 -9.87 23.37
CA LYS A 90 -2.83 -8.53 23.59
C LYS A 90 -2.40 -7.59 22.46
N LYS A 91 -3.31 -6.74 21.99
CA LYS A 91 -3.01 -5.61 21.09
C LYS A 91 -2.57 -4.40 21.92
N ILE A 92 -1.46 -3.79 21.52
CA ILE A 92 -0.90 -2.57 22.11
C ILE A 92 -0.92 -1.50 21.04
#